data_AF-A0A085WPK3-F1
#
_entry.id   AF-A0A085WPK3-F1
#
_cell.length_a   1.000
_cell.length_b   1.000
_cell.length_c   1.000
_cell.angle_alpha   90.00
_cell.angle_beta   90.00
_cell.angle_gamma   90.00
#
_symmetry.space_group_name_H-M   'P 1'
#
loop_
_entity.id
_entity.type
_entity.pdbx_description
1 polymer ?
#
loop_
_entity_poly.entity_id
_entity_poly.type
_entity_poly.pdbx_seq_one_letter_code
_entity_poly.pdbx_strand_id
1 'polypeptide(L)'
;MATPDPQALPVPQHVYQAQAQLAAALEKVEGKPVDLLKTPWADVEKSVIKLLGGAFQPNRPEHQAIALGLAGVFAQRMNAEHQAFWFPNRDSPEGATLGFPEAIIMLSPFGAVMDSMSQGKLAKLDELSADIRRSLGQTRFNPGAAMSLGGQPKLGPPDYQRLFDPGFLQFVVLDPAKAQQTFDSKPDALARDVKDALGRTQPPLPQEARQQFEGQIVMSLQRLEAGKPLAEQVERAPRLVELMAHMVSTVGGTGCAPEEFWGEIVLPLLFIGVPQQFPPLDEDELEAYKQGAEPLALFVDLVPHAHKAPEEGLLGTFDMTELGLPHPAFSKVGSLRLIQVNPSRIKPLLEQFDPAKTQDVVNRFTQYLAEKAGKPAQESPQGKEMLQAAMMLLTDLKRSVTTAQGPLCLRRLTEAEAASEQALALVRRAMQGGRIILTT
;
A
#
# COMPACT_ATOMS: atom_id res chain seq x y z
N MET A 1 13.62 -3.96 40.71
CA MET A 1 14.20 -4.09 39.35
C MET A 1 13.27 -3.35 38.42
N ALA A 2 13.73 -2.26 37.80
CA ALA A 2 12.92 -1.50 36.86
C ALA A 2 12.68 -2.37 35.63
N THR A 3 11.41 -2.58 35.29
CA THR A 3 11.00 -3.09 33.98
C THR A 3 11.56 -2.13 32.92
N PRO A 4 12.32 -2.62 31.92
CA PRO A 4 12.78 -1.76 30.84
C PRO A 4 11.56 -1.22 30.09
N ASP A 5 11.58 0.07 29.75
CA ASP A 5 10.57 0.70 28.90
C ASP A 5 10.38 -0.13 27.62
N PRO A 6 9.13 -0.32 27.14
CA PRO A 6 8.88 -1.02 25.90
C PRO A 6 9.55 -0.26 24.75
N GLN A 7 10.57 -0.86 24.13
CA GLN A 7 11.12 -0.33 22.89
C GLN A 7 9.99 -0.22 21.87
N ALA A 8 9.77 1.00 21.37
CA ALA A 8 8.56 1.35 20.62
C ALA A 8 8.33 0.53 19.35
N LEU A 9 9.34 -0.17 18.82
CA LEU A 9 9.19 -1.27 17.85
C LEU A 9 10.37 -2.25 17.96
N PRO A 10 10.15 -3.51 18.38
CA PRO A 10 11.24 -4.47 18.54
C PRO A 10 11.76 -4.96 17.18
N VAL A 11 13.06 -5.29 17.14
CA VAL A 11 13.67 -6.04 16.03
C VAL A 11 12.79 -7.26 15.70
N PRO A 12 12.49 -7.55 14.42
CA PRO A 12 11.73 -8.75 14.07
C PRO A 12 12.33 -10.00 14.72
N GLN A 13 11.49 -10.82 15.35
CA GLN A 13 11.96 -11.92 16.21
C GLN A 13 12.93 -12.87 15.51
N HIS A 14 12.69 -13.20 14.24
CA HIS A 14 13.58 -14.04 13.45
C HIS A 14 14.95 -13.38 13.19
N VAL A 15 15.01 -12.06 12.99
CA VAL A 15 16.27 -11.30 12.85
C VAL A 15 17.03 -11.28 14.17
N TYR A 16 16.32 -11.06 15.29
CA TYR A 16 16.92 -11.09 16.62
C TYR A 16 17.54 -12.45 16.93
N GLN A 17 16.83 -13.54 16.64
CA GLN A 17 17.34 -14.90 16.82
C GLN A 17 18.55 -15.18 15.92
N ALA A 18 18.51 -14.80 14.64
CA ALA A 18 19.63 -14.98 13.73
C ALA A 18 20.87 -14.19 14.17
N GLN A 19 20.69 -12.98 14.70
CA GLN A 19 21.78 -12.18 15.25
C GLN A 19 22.43 -12.85 16.47
N ALA A 20 21.63 -13.38 17.40
CA ALA A 20 22.12 -14.10 18.57
C ALA A 20 22.90 -15.38 18.17
N GLN A 21 22.37 -16.13 17.19
CA GLN A 21 23.03 -17.31 16.64
C GLN A 21 24.36 -16.98 15.96
N LEU A 22 24.42 -15.89 15.18
CA LEU A 22 25.64 -15.43 14.55
C LEU A 22 26.70 -15.04 15.59
N ALA A 23 26.32 -14.27 16.62
CA ALA A 23 27.25 -13.85 17.66
C ALA A 23 27.87 -15.06 18.39
N ALA A 24 27.05 -16.05 18.76
CA ALA A 24 27.52 -17.29 19.39
C ALA A 24 28.42 -18.12 18.45
N ALA A 25 28.08 -18.19 17.16
CA ALA A 25 28.87 -18.91 16.16
C ALA A 25 30.25 -18.27 15.94
N LEU A 26 30.31 -16.93 15.87
CA LEU A 26 31.57 -16.21 15.72
C LEU A 26 32.43 -16.29 16.98
N GLU A 27 31.84 -16.24 18.18
CA GLU A 27 32.57 -16.45 19.43
C GLU A 27 33.24 -17.83 19.48
N LYS A 28 32.52 -18.86 19.03
CA LYS A 28 33.07 -20.23 18.96
C LYS A 28 34.25 -20.35 17.99
N VAL A 29 34.20 -19.66 16.85
CA VAL A 29 35.25 -19.72 15.82
C VAL A 29 36.46 -18.85 16.17
N GLU A 30 36.25 -17.70 16.80
CA GLU A 30 37.32 -16.77 17.19
C GLU A 30 37.89 -17.07 18.58
N GLY A 31 37.25 -17.91 19.38
CA GLY A 31 37.64 -18.25 20.75
C GLY A 31 37.46 -17.09 21.75
N LYS A 32 36.75 -16.03 21.35
CA LYS A 32 36.44 -14.85 22.16
C LYS A 32 35.19 -14.13 21.62
N PRO A 33 34.46 -13.38 22.45
CA PRO A 33 33.34 -12.56 22.00
C PRO A 33 33.77 -11.54 20.93
N VAL A 34 32.95 -11.38 19.88
CA VAL A 34 33.12 -10.37 18.84
C VAL A 34 32.04 -9.30 19.00
N ASP A 35 32.44 -8.05 19.25
CA ASP A 35 31.50 -6.91 19.32
C ASP A 35 31.10 -6.47 17.90
N LEU A 36 30.11 -7.18 17.36
CA LEU A 36 29.58 -6.95 16.02
C LEU A 36 29.01 -5.53 15.81
N LEU A 37 28.78 -4.72 16.84
CA LEU A 37 28.31 -3.35 16.66
C LEU A 37 29.45 -2.35 16.45
N LYS A 38 30.66 -2.67 16.92
CA LYS A 38 31.81 -1.77 16.87
C LYS A 38 32.94 -2.23 15.97
N THR A 39 33.06 -3.53 15.71
CA THR A 39 34.13 -4.08 14.87
C THR A 39 33.97 -3.61 13.42
N PRO A 40 35.02 -3.11 12.73
CA PRO A 40 34.93 -2.73 11.32
C PRO A 40 34.43 -3.89 10.44
N TRP A 41 33.63 -3.62 9.41
CA TRP A 41 33.06 -4.68 8.57
C TRP A 41 34.11 -5.53 7.87
N ALA A 42 35.26 -4.95 7.52
CA ALA A 42 36.40 -5.68 6.96
C ALA A 42 36.99 -6.72 7.94
N ASP A 43 36.91 -6.49 9.25
CA ASP A 43 37.36 -7.45 10.26
C ASP A 43 36.27 -8.49 10.57
N VAL A 44 35.00 -8.08 10.57
CA VAL A 44 33.86 -9.01 10.64
C VAL A 44 33.89 -9.99 9.47
N GLU A 45 34.21 -9.53 8.25
CA GLU A 45 34.33 -10.37 7.05
C GLU A 45 35.32 -11.51 7.24
N LYS A 46 36.48 -11.24 7.84
CA LYS A 46 37.49 -12.27 8.09
C LYS A 46 36.94 -13.38 8.98
N SER A 47 36.23 -13.02 10.05
CA SER A 47 35.62 -13.99 10.97
C SER A 47 34.46 -14.75 10.32
N VAL A 48 33.67 -14.09 9.49
CA VAL A 48 32.59 -14.73 8.73
C VAL A 48 33.15 -15.70 7.69
N ILE A 49 34.21 -15.37 6.97
CA ILE A 49 34.86 -16.28 6.02
C ILE A 49 35.36 -17.56 6.72
N LYS A 50 35.94 -17.42 7.92
CA LYS A 50 36.34 -18.59 8.74
C LYS A 50 35.12 -19.43 9.12
N LEU A 51 34.03 -18.80 9.57
CA LEU A 51 32.79 -19.48 9.94
C LEU A 51 32.16 -20.23 8.76
N LEU A 52 32.19 -19.64 7.56
CA LEU A 52 31.65 -20.25 6.34
C LEU A 52 32.54 -21.36 5.77
N GLY A 53 33.81 -21.45 6.20
CA GLY A 53 34.78 -22.38 5.62
C GLY A 53 35.13 -22.08 4.16
N GLY A 54 34.90 -20.86 3.68
CA GLY A 54 35.12 -20.48 2.29
C GLY A 54 34.29 -19.27 1.85
N ALA A 55 34.17 -19.08 0.53
CA ALA A 55 33.39 -18.00 -0.05
C ALA A 55 31.88 -18.15 0.23
N PHE A 56 31.20 -17.02 0.34
CA PHE A 56 29.75 -16.99 0.50
C PHE A 56 29.02 -17.63 -0.69
N GLN A 57 27.93 -18.34 -0.43
CA GLN A 57 27.13 -19.03 -1.44
C GLN A 57 25.65 -18.67 -1.20
N PRO A 58 25.04 -17.80 -2.03
CA PRO A 58 23.71 -17.26 -1.77
C PRO A 58 22.61 -18.32 -1.79
N ASN A 59 22.84 -19.47 -2.44
CA ASN A 59 21.86 -20.56 -2.53
C ASN A 59 21.95 -21.58 -1.39
N ARG A 60 22.87 -21.39 -0.42
CA ARG A 60 22.99 -22.28 0.75
C ARG A 60 22.20 -21.72 1.93
N PRO A 61 21.23 -22.46 2.50
CA PRO A 61 20.41 -21.98 3.61
C PRO A 61 21.23 -21.53 4.84
N GLU A 62 22.30 -22.26 5.17
CA GLU A 62 23.17 -21.94 6.30
C GLU A 62 23.92 -20.61 6.10
N HIS A 63 24.31 -20.30 4.86
CA HIS A 63 24.93 -19.04 4.52
C HIS A 63 23.90 -17.89 4.57
N GLN A 64 22.68 -18.13 4.10
CA GLN A 64 21.58 -17.15 4.21
C GLN A 64 21.27 -16.81 5.68
N ALA A 65 21.29 -17.79 6.58
CA ALA A 65 21.11 -17.55 8.02
C ALA A 65 22.19 -16.64 8.60
N ILE A 66 23.45 -16.83 8.20
CA ILE A 66 24.58 -15.94 8.58
C ILE A 66 24.37 -14.53 8.02
N ALA A 67 23.94 -14.41 6.76
CA ALA A 67 23.61 -13.11 6.15
C ALA A 67 22.46 -12.42 6.88
N LEU A 68 21.45 -13.16 7.34
CA LEU A 68 20.34 -12.64 8.14
C LEU A 68 20.81 -12.12 9.51
N GLY A 69 21.72 -12.84 10.18
CA GLY A 69 22.34 -12.35 11.42
C GLY A 69 23.14 -11.06 11.22
N LEU A 70 23.92 -10.98 10.14
CA LEU A 70 24.69 -9.78 9.77
C LEU A 70 23.74 -8.61 9.40
N ALA A 71 22.60 -8.90 8.78
CA ALA A 71 21.57 -7.92 8.47
C ALA A 71 20.98 -7.30 9.74
N GLY A 72 20.74 -8.10 10.78
CA GLY A 72 20.34 -7.61 12.10
C GLY A 72 21.37 -6.70 12.75
N VAL A 73 22.66 -7.05 12.65
CA VAL A 73 23.77 -6.21 13.12
C VAL A 73 23.82 -4.88 12.37
N PHE A 74 23.76 -4.93 11.03
CA PHE A 74 23.79 -3.73 10.19
C PHE A 74 22.61 -2.82 10.51
N ALA A 75 21.42 -3.39 10.68
CA ALA A 75 20.24 -2.65 11.08
C ALA A 75 20.36 -1.97 12.45
N GLN A 76 20.96 -2.65 13.45
CA GLN A 76 21.23 -2.03 14.74
C GLN A 76 22.22 -0.86 14.65
N ARG A 77 23.25 -0.97 13.80
CA ARG A 77 24.14 0.17 13.52
C ARG A 77 23.37 1.33 12.88
N MET A 78 22.49 1.05 11.92
CA MET A 78 21.66 2.09 11.28
C MET A 78 20.69 2.74 12.27
N ASN A 79 20.11 1.96 13.19
CA ASN A 79 19.28 2.48 14.27
C ASN A 79 20.08 3.43 15.17
N ALA A 80 21.26 3.00 15.62
CA ALA A 80 22.12 3.79 16.51
C ALA A 80 22.65 5.07 15.84
N GLU A 81 23.03 5.01 14.57
CA GLU A 81 23.63 6.14 13.85
C GLU A 81 22.59 7.12 13.28
N HIS A 82 21.49 6.60 12.76
CA HIS A 82 20.55 7.37 11.93
C HIS A 82 19.11 7.34 12.43
N GLN A 83 18.87 6.83 13.65
CA GLN A 83 17.54 6.64 14.22
C GLN A 83 16.61 5.80 13.31
N ALA A 84 17.20 4.89 12.53
CA ALA A 84 16.44 4.00 11.66
C ALA A 84 15.53 3.07 12.48
N PHE A 85 14.35 2.76 11.98
CA PHE A 85 13.38 1.90 12.66
C PHE A 85 12.92 0.78 11.73
N TRP A 86 12.56 -0.36 12.33
CA TRP A 86 11.96 -1.47 11.58
C TRP A 86 10.55 -1.12 11.15
N PHE A 87 10.19 -1.55 9.94
CA PHE A 87 8.80 -1.54 9.52
C PHE A 87 7.98 -2.56 10.32
N PRO A 88 6.77 -2.20 10.79
CA PRO A 88 5.83 -3.18 11.31
C PRO A 88 5.32 -4.11 10.19
N ASN A 89 4.98 -5.37 10.53
CA ASN A 89 4.19 -6.30 9.69
C ASN A 89 4.80 -6.72 8.33
N ARG A 90 6.10 -7.06 8.29
CA ARG A 90 6.69 -7.78 7.15
C ARG A 90 7.01 -9.22 7.56
N ASP A 91 6.14 -10.15 7.14
CA ASP A 91 6.18 -11.55 7.59
C ASP A 91 7.34 -12.38 7.01
N SER A 92 8.00 -11.91 5.94
CA SER A 92 9.13 -12.62 5.34
C SER A 92 10.48 -12.10 5.85
N PRO A 93 11.49 -12.98 6.08
CA PRO A 93 12.85 -12.59 6.46
C PRO A 93 13.52 -11.62 5.48
N GLU A 94 13.18 -11.73 4.20
CA GLU A 94 13.66 -10.88 3.11
C GLU A 94 12.91 -9.53 3.01
N GLY A 95 11.71 -9.46 3.59
CA GLY A 95 10.85 -8.29 3.62
C GLY A 95 11.14 -7.33 4.78
N ALA A 96 11.97 -7.73 5.74
CA ALA A 96 12.39 -6.89 6.85
C ALA A 96 13.16 -5.67 6.32
N THR A 97 12.56 -4.49 6.50
CA THR A 97 13.03 -3.22 5.92
C THR A 97 13.19 -2.19 7.03
N LEU A 98 14.12 -1.26 6.87
CA LEU A 98 14.29 -0.09 7.73
C LEU A 98 13.78 1.17 7.07
N GLY A 99 13.08 1.99 7.86
CA GLY A 99 12.71 3.37 7.56
C GLY A 99 13.59 4.36 8.31
N PHE A 100 13.62 5.60 7.83
CA PHE A 100 14.40 6.69 8.42
C PHE A 100 13.53 7.93 8.67
N PRO A 101 13.74 8.65 9.78
CA PRO A 101 12.85 9.73 10.18
C PRO A 101 13.02 11.02 9.36
N GLU A 102 14.20 11.27 8.80
CA GLU A 102 14.50 12.54 8.13
C GLU A 102 14.20 12.52 6.62
N ALA A 103 13.99 11.33 6.02
CA ALA A 103 13.67 11.19 4.60
C ALA A 103 13.02 9.83 4.32
N ILE A 104 12.21 9.74 3.26
CA ILE A 104 11.65 8.46 2.79
C ILE A 104 12.78 7.64 2.15
N ILE A 105 13.35 6.73 2.94
CA ILE A 105 14.36 5.77 2.51
C ILE A 105 13.90 4.40 2.99
N MET A 106 13.81 3.44 2.07
CA MET A 106 13.61 2.02 2.40
C MET A 106 14.90 1.27 2.19
N LEU A 107 15.43 0.71 3.28
CA LEU A 107 16.63 -0.11 3.24
C LEU A 107 16.26 -1.55 3.58
N SER A 108 16.50 -2.51 2.68
CA SER A 108 16.53 -3.93 3.03
C SER A 108 17.92 -4.27 3.58
N PRO A 109 18.10 -4.48 4.89
CA PRO A 109 19.42 -4.80 5.45
C PRO A 109 19.91 -6.16 4.95
N PHE A 110 18.99 -7.11 4.77
CA PHE A 110 19.31 -8.43 4.24
C PHE A 110 19.81 -8.35 2.79
N GLY A 111 19.12 -7.60 1.92
CA GLY A 111 19.59 -7.38 0.54
C GLY A 111 20.98 -6.74 0.49
N ALA A 112 21.21 -5.68 1.28
CA ALA A 112 22.51 -5.01 1.34
C ALA A 112 23.65 -5.93 1.79
N VAL A 113 23.40 -6.80 2.78
CA VAL A 113 24.37 -7.80 3.24
C VAL A 113 24.59 -8.89 2.21
N MET A 114 23.52 -9.43 1.61
CA MET A 114 23.61 -10.46 0.57
C MET A 114 24.45 -10.00 -0.61
N ASP A 115 24.24 -8.75 -1.07
CA ASP A 115 25.01 -8.15 -2.17
C ASP A 115 26.49 -7.97 -1.79
N SER A 116 26.75 -7.48 -0.58
CA SER A 116 28.12 -7.25 -0.08
C SER A 116 28.88 -8.56 0.12
N MET A 117 28.23 -9.57 0.69
CA MET A 117 28.77 -10.92 0.92
C MET A 117 29.03 -11.66 -0.38
N SER A 118 28.12 -11.59 -1.35
CA SER A 118 28.28 -12.22 -2.67
C SER A 118 29.47 -11.65 -3.44
N GLN A 119 29.86 -10.40 -3.14
CA GLN A 119 31.03 -9.74 -3.70
C GLN A 119 32.30 -9.89 -2.85
N GLY A 120 32.20 -10.53 -1.67
CA GLY A 120 33.31 -10.63 -0.72
C GLY A 120 33.82 -9.27 -0.25
N LYS A 121 32.91 -8.31 -0.04
CA LYS A 121 33.23 -6.93 0.36
C LYS A 121 32.19 -6.35 1.34
N LEU A 122 32.13 -6.87 2.56
CA LEU A 122 31.28 -6.35 3.63
C LEU A 122 31.57 -4.87 3.96
N ALA A 123 32.77 -4.36 3.69
CA ALA A 123 33.08 -2.94 3.86
C ALA A 123 32.16 -2.00 3.05
N LYS A 124 31.46 -2.51 2.01
CA LYS A 124 30.44 -1.75 1.28
C LYS A 124 29.26 -1.32 2.17
N LEU A 125 29.04 -1.97 3.31
CA LEU A 125 28.03 -1.55 4.27
C LEU A 125 28.40 -0.22 4.94
N ASP A 126 29.69 0.09 5.11
CA ASP A 126 30.14 1.41 5.59
C ASP A 126 29.90 2.49 4.53
N GLU A 127 30.15 2.18 3.26
CA GLU A 127 29.86 3.07 2.12
C GLU A 127 28.36 3.38 2.06
N LEU A 128 27.52 2.35 2.14
CA LEU A 128 26.07 2.51 2.16
C LEU A 128 25.59 3.35 3.36
N SER A 129 26.14 3.14 4.55
CA SER A 129 25.83 3.98 5.73
C SER A 129 26.20 5.45 5.49
N ALA A 130 27.37 5.71 4.89
CA ALA A 130 27.83 7.06 4.59
C ALA A 130 26.95 7.75 3.53
N ASP A 131 26.49 7.01 2.52
CA ASP A 131 25.57 7.51 1.50
C ASP A 131 24.19 7.84 2.07
N ILE A 132 23.66 6.96 2.94
CA ILE A 132 22.42 7.23 3.69
C ILE A 132 22.58 8.49 4.54
N ARG A 133 23.69 8.62 5.29
CA ARG A 133 23.99 9.83 6.08
C ARG A 133 23.95 11.09 5.22
N ARG A 134 24.56 11.03 4.03
CA ARG A 134 24.60 12.16 3.08
C ARG A 134 23.20 12.51 2.60
N SER A 135 22.39 11.51 2.24
CA SER A 135 21.02 11.68 1.79
C SER A 135 20.12 12.29 2.87
N LEU A 136 20.17 11.77 4.10
CA LEU A 136 19.42 12.32 5.24
C LEU A 136 19.85 13.77 5.55
N GLY A 137 21.16 14.06 5.45
CA GLY A 137 21.68 15.42 5.60
C GLY A 137 21.15 16.38 4.54
N GLN A 138 21.09 15.97 3.27
CA GLN A 138 20.57 16.81 2.18
C GLN A 138 19.09 17.17 2.37
N THR A 139 18.27 16.22 2.81
CA THR A 139 16.84 16.45 3.06
C THR A 139 16.62 17.44 4.22
N ARG A 140 17.43 17.35 5.28
CA ARG A 140 17.36 18.24 6.45
C ARG A 140 17.62 19.71 6.12
N PHE A 141 18.43 19.99 5.09
CA PHE A 141 18.79 21.35 4.67
C PHE A 141 18.05 21.82 3.40
N ASN A 142 17.10 21.04 2.88
CA ASN A 142 16.31 21.42 1.70
C ASN A 142 14.97 22.07 2.12
N PRO A 143 14.78 23.39 1.92
CA PRO A 143 13.53 24.07 2.27
C PRO A 143 12.30 23.57 1.49
N GLY A 144 12.49 22.88 0.37
CA GLY A 144 11.40 22.32 -0.44
C GLY A 144 10.85 20.97 0.06
N ALA A 145 11.60 20.22 0.85
CA ALA A 145 11.17 18.89 1.34
C ALA A 145 10.06 18.98 2.40
N ALA A 146 10.04 20.07 3.17
CA ALA A 146 8.97 20.36 4.13
C ALA A 146 7.61 20.60 3.45
N MET A 147 7.59 21.04 2.18
CA MET A 147 6.36 21.31 1.44
C MET A 147 5.79 20.06 0.74
N SER A 148 6.61 19.06 0.41
CA SER A 148 6.16 17.81 -0.25
C SER A 148 5.60 16.78 0.74
N LEU A 149 5.86 16.94 2.04
CA LEU A 149 5.38 16.07 3.13
C LEU A 149 4.49 16.82 4.14
N GLY A 150 3.91 17.96 3.74
CA GLY A 150 2.89 18.66 4.53
C GLY A 150 3.38 19.23 5.87
N GLY A 151 4.65 19.58 6.00
CA GLY A 151 5.21 20.19 7.21
C GLY A 151 5.27 19.27 8.43
N GLN A 152 5.15 17.96 8.26
CA GLN A 152 5.17 17.01 9.36
C GLN A 152 6.58 16.91 10.01
N PRO A 153 6.68 16.89 11.36
CA PRO A 153 7.91 16.55 12.04
C PRO A 153 8.25 15.08 11.78
N LYS A 154 9.55 14.78 11.58
CA LYS A 154 10.18 13.44 11.52
C LYS A 154 9.25 12.23 11.29
N LEU A 155 9.40 11.57 10.15
CA LEU A 155 8.65 10.37 9.79
C LEU A 155 8.79 9.27 10.86
N GLY A 156 7.67 8.73 11.30
CA GLY A 156 7.59 7.59 12.19
C GLY A 156 7.21 6.30 11.48
N PRO A 157 7.21 5.18 12.21
CA PRO A 157 6.73 3.91 11.69
C PRO A 157 5.28 3.93 11.16
N PRO A 158 4.31 4.62 11.81
CA PRO A 158 2.95 4.73 11.26
C PRO A 158 2.88 5.44 9.90
N ASP A 159 3.74 6.44 9.66
CA ASP A 159 3.79 7.15 8.37
C ASP A 159 4.31 6.23 7.28
N TYR A 160 5.36 5.46 7.57
CA TYR A 160 5.87 4.44 6.68
C TYR A 160 4.85 3.31 6.44
N GLN A 161 4.10 2.91 7.48
CA GLN A 161 3.03 1.94 7.32
C GLN A 161 1.99 2.46 6.31
N ARG A 162 1.53 3.71 6.42
CA ARG A 162 0.58 4.30 5.46
C ARG A 162 1.16 4.43 4.04
N LEU A 163 2.44 4.79 3.93
CA LEU A 163 3.11 4.97 2.64
C LEU A 163 3.34 3.64 1.88
N PHE A 164 3.53 2.53 2.60
CA PHE A 164 4.01 1.27 2.02
C PHE A 164 3.06 0.08 2.22
N ASP A 165 2.18 0.14 3.20
CA ASP A 165 1.09 -0.82 3.36
C ASP A 165 -0.18 -0.29 2.69
N PRO A 166 -0.95 -1.16 2.03
CA PRO A 166 -2.20 -0.73 1.43
C PRO A 166 -3.20 -0.35 2.51
N GLY A 167 -3.66 0.89 2.47
CA GLY A 167 -4.75 1.42 3.30
C GLY A 167 -5.80 2.17 2.50
N PHE A 168 -5.60 2.32 1.19
CA PHE A 168 -6.55 2.95 0.28
C PHE A 168 -7.15 1.89 -0.64
N LEU A 169 -8.42 2.07 -0.97
CA LEU A 169 -9.17 1.20 -1.86
C LEU A 169 -9.73 1.97 -3.05
N GLN A 170 -9.80 1.26 -4.17
CA GLN A 170 -10.45 1.71 -5.39
C GLN A 170 -11.20 0.54 -6.03
N PHE A 171 -12.47 0.72 -6.34
CA PHE A 171 -13.18 -0.24 -7.20
C PHE A 171 -12.90 0.07 -8.66
N VAL A 172 -12.61 -0.96 -9.45
CA VAL A 172 -12.35 -0.86 -10.89
C VAL A 172 -13.07 -1.97 -11.64
N VAL A 173 -13.45 -1.71 -12.88
CA VAL A 173 -14.00 -2.71 -13.79
C VAL A 173 -12.99 -2.97 -14.89
N LEU A 174 -12.60 -4.23 -15.06
CA LEU A 174 -11.64 -4.63 -16.08
C LEU A 174 -12.39 -5.13 -17.32
N ASP A 175 -11.98 -4.66 -18.49
CA ASP A 175 -12.38 -5.27 -19.76
C ASP A 175 -11.74 -6.66 -19.86
N PRO A 176 -12.53 -7.75 -19.96
CA PRO A 176 -12.01 -9.10 -19.88
C PRO A 176 -11.09 -9.45 -21.05
N ALA A 177 -11.37 -8.93 -22.25
CA ALA A 177 -10.55 -9.19 -23.43
C ALA A 177 -9.19 -8.48 -23.32
N LYS A 178 -9.19 -7.21 -22.89
CA LYS A 178 -7.95 -6.46 -22.65
C LYS A 178 -7.15 -7.02 -21.49
N ALA A 179 -7.83 -7.45 -20.42
CA ALA A 179 -7.17 -8.06 -19.27
C ALA A 179 -6.44 -9.35 -19.70
N GLN A 180 -7.14 -10.25 -20.40
CA GLN A 180 -6.54 -11.48 -20.92
C GLN A 180 -5.37 -11.18 -21.86
N GLN A 181 -5.56 -10.26 -22.82
CA GLN A 181 -4.48 -9.84 -23.72
C GLN A 181 -3.27 -9.30 -22.94
N THR A 182 -3.48 -8.54 -21.88
CA THR A 182 -2.40 -7.99 -21.04
C THR A 182 -1.66 -9.10 -20.30
N PHE A 183 -2.37 -10.07 -19.75
CA PHE A 183 -1.79 -11.22 -19.06
C PHE A 183 -0.98 -12.12 -20.00
N ASP A 184 -1.42 -12.28 -21.25
CA ASP A 184 -0.74 -13.07 -22.27
C ASP A 184 0.41 -12.30 -22.97
N SER A 185 0.50 -10.99 -22.75
CA SER A 185 1.51 -10.14 -23.38
C SER A 185 2.90 -10.34 -22.78
N LYS A 186 3.91 -10.17 -23.63
CA LYS A 186 5.32 -10.20 -23.22
C LYS A 186 5.74 -8.86 -22.57
N PRO A 187 6.60 -8.88 -21.54
CA PRO A 187 7.05 -7.66 -20.86
C PRO A 187 7.63 -6.59 -21.79
N ASP A 188 8.39 -6.97 -22.83
CA ASP A 188 8.98 -6.03 -23.79
C ASP A 188 7.94 -5.30 -24.66
N ALA A 189 6.82 -5.95 -24.96
CA ALA A 189 5.72 -5.30 -25.67
C ALA A 189 5.07 -4.25 -24.77
N LEU A 190 4.74 -4.62 -23.54
CA LEU A 190 4.15 -3.72 -22.55
C LEU A 190 5.07 -2.56 -22.19
N ALA A 191 6.38 -2.79 -22.07
CA ALA A 191 7.37 -1.76 -21.78
C ALA A 191 7.41 -0.69 -22.89
N ARG A 192 7.33 -1.11 -24.16
CA ARG A 192 7.22 -0.20 -25.31
C ARG A 192 5.91 0.56 -25.30
N ASP A 193 4.79 -0.13 -25.07
CA ASP A 193 3.47 0.49 -25.03
C ASP A 193 3.37 1.56 -23.93
N VAL A 194 3.90 1.29 -22.73
CA VAL A 194 3.97 2.26 -21.64
C VAL A 194 4.84 3.44 -22.01
N LYS A 195 6.04 3.22 -22.58
CA LYS A 195 6.93 4.30 -23.02
C LYS A 195 6.26 5.19 -24.08
N ASP A 196 5.57 4.59 -25.03
CA ASP A 196 4.83 5.30 -26.08
C ASP A 196 3.63 6.07 -25.51
N ALA A 197 2.96 5.54 -24.49
CA ALA A 197 1.86 6.23 -23.80
C ALA A 197 2.34 7.43 -22.98
N LEU A 198 3.49 7.31 -22.30
CA LEU A 198 4.11 8.42 -21.55
C LEU A 198 4.44 9.61 -22.47
N GLY A 199 4.79 9.35 -23.73
CA GLY A 199 4.99 10.41 -24.73
C GLY A 199 3.72 11.07 -25.25
N ARG A 200 2.53 10.51 -24.96
CA ARG A 200 1.22 10.91 -25.52
C ARG A 200 0.21 11.37 -24.48
N THR A 201 0.56 11.46 -23.20
CA THR A 201 -0.34 11.90 -22.15
C THR A 201 -0.88 13.30 -22.43
N GLN A 202 -2.17 13.52 -22.19
CA GLN A 202 -2.82 14.83 -22.31
C GLN A 202 -3.63 15.12 -21.03
N PRO A 203 -3.26 16.16 -20.24
CA PRO A 203 -2.09 17.03 -20.43
C PRO A 203 -0.75 16.27 -20.31
N PRO A 204 0.36 16.81 -20.86
CA PRO A 204 1.69 16.24 -20.67
C PRO A 204 2.06 16.12 -19.19
N LEU A 205 2.68 14.99 -18.82
CA LEU A 205 3.22 14.81 -17.47
C LEU A 205 4.43 15.73 -17.23
N PRO A 206 4.64 16.22 -15.98
CA PRO A 206 5.90 16.83 -15.57
C PRO A 206 7.10 15.90 -15.85
N GLN A 207 8.26 16.48 -16.13
CA GLN A 207 9.45 15.72 -16.54
C GLN A 207 9.88 14.71 -15.47
N GLU A 208 9.85 15.11 -14.20
CA GLU A 208 10.18 14.28 -13.05
C GLU A 208 9.21 13.10 -12.93
N ALA A 209 7.91 13.35 -13.04
CA ALA A 209 6.88 12.31 -12.98
C ALA A 209 7.05 11.31 -14.14
N ARG A 210 7.33 11.80 -15.35
CA ARG A 210 7.61 10.94 -16.50
C ARG A 210 8.85 10.05 -16.26
N GLN A 211 9.94 10.62 -15.76
CA GLN A 211 11.16 9.86 -15.43
C GLN A 211 10.90 8.81 -14.36
N GLN A 212 10.08 9.14 -13.35
CA GLN A 212 9.66 8.17 -12.33
C GLN A 212 8.87 7.01 -12.94
N PHE A 213 7.90 7.26 -13.83
CA PHE A 213 7.16 6.20 -14.51
C PHE A 213 8.06 5.34 -15.41
N GLU A 214 8.98 5.95 -16.17
CA GLU A 214 9.95 5.20 -16.98
C GLU A 214 10.85 4.31 -16.09
N GLY A 215 11.40 4.88 -15.01
CA GLY A 215 12.28 4.16 -14.09
C GLY A 215 11.57 3.05 -13.29
N GLN A 216 10.32 3.26 -12.88
CA GLN A 216 9.60 2.31 -12.03
C GLN A 216 8.85 1.25 -12.83
N ILE A 217 8.19 1.62 -13.94
CA ILE A 217 7.35 0.69 -14.70
C ILE A 217 8.13 0.05 -15.85
N VAL A 218 8.72 0.86 -16.73
CA VAL A 218 9.40 0.37 -17.94
C VAL A 218 10.61 -0.49 -17.56
N MET A 219 11.48 0.00 -16.66
CA MET A 219 12.64 -0.81 -16.22
C MET A 219 12.24 -2.05 -15.43
N SER A 220 11.12 -2.04 -14.71
CA SER A 220 10.65 -3.23 -13.99
C SER A 220 10.12 -4.29 -14.95
N LEU A 221 9.41 -3.89 -16.02
CA LEU A 221 9.02 -4.81 -17.10
C LEU A 221 10.25 -5.41 -17.80
N GLN A 222 11.28 -4.59 -18.07
CA GLN A 222 12.52 -5.06 -18.70
C GLN A 222 13.36 -6.02 -17.83
N ARG A 223 13.13 -6.05 -16.50
CA ARG A 223 13.78 -7.00 -15.59
C ARG A 223 13.10 -8.38 -15.57
N LEU A 224 11.90 -8.50 -16.16
CA LEU A 224 11.21 -9.77 -16.35
C LEU A 224 11.80 -10.55 -17.52
N GLU A 225 11.47 -11.84 -17.58
CA GLU A 225 11.89 -12.70 -18.67
C GLU A 225 11.12 -12.36 -19.95
N ALA A 226 11.82 -11.81 -20.96
CA ALA A 226 11.24 -11.35 -22.22
C ALA A 226 10.44 -12.41 -23.01
N GLY A 227 10.81 -13.68 -22.87
CA GLY A 227 10.18 -14.78 -23.60
C GLY A 227 8.84 -15.24 -23.05
N LYS A 228 8.55 -14.93 -21.78
CA LYS A 228 7.38 -15.44 -21.06
C LYS A 228 6.24 -14.42 -20.98
N PRO A 229 4.97 -14.85 -21.06
CA PRO A 229 3.82 -14.01 -20.73
C PRO A 229 3.92 -13.39 -19.34
N LEU A 230 3.22 -12.28 -19.14
CA LEU A 230 3.19 -11.59 -17.85
C LEU A 230 2.56 -12.46 -16.75
N ALA A 231 1.48 -13.18 -17.06
CA ALA A 231 0.80 -14.06 -16.10
C ALA A 231 1.69 -15.19 -15.56
N GLU A 232 2.62 -15.71 -16.36
CA GLU A 232 3.57 -16.75 -15.92
C GLU A 232 4.63 -16.23 -14.93
N GLN A 233 4.74 -14.91 -14.78
CA GLN A 233 5.74 -14.25 -13.94
C GLN A 233 5.13 -13.58 -12.72
N VAL A 234 3.85 -13.84 -12.44
CA VAL A 234 3.08 -13.21 -11.36
C VAL A 234 3.65 -13.50 -9.97
N GLU A 235 4.24 -14.68 -9.74
CA GLU A 235 4.89 -15.00 -8.45
C GLU A 235 6.11 -14.11 -8.21
N ARG A 236 6.82 -13.70 -9.27
CA ARG A 236 8.03 -12.87 -9.20
C ARG A 236 7.72 -11.37 -9.10
N ALA A 237 6.66 -10.90 -9.75
CA ALA A 237 6.33 -9.48 -9.81
C ALA A 237 4.81 -9.20 -9.77
N PRO A 238 4.09 -9.67 -8.73
CA PRO A 238 2.62 -9.63 -8.71
C PRO A 238 2.08 -8.22 -8.87
N ARG A 239 2.70 -7.24 -8.21
CA ARG A 239 2.31 -5.82 -8.26
C ARG A 239 2.42 -5.21 -9.65
N LEU A 240 3.44 -5.60 -10.40
CA LEU A 240 3.62 -5.12 -11.77
C LEU A 240 2.54 -5.72 -12.68
N VAL A 241 2.20 -7.00 -12.50
CA VAL A 241 1.13 -7.66 -13.25
C VAL A 241 -0.23 -7.00 -12.98
N GLU A 242 -0.56 -6.76 -11.70
CA GLU A 242 -1.79 -6.06 -11.30
C GLU A 242 -1.85 -4.63 -11.85
N LEU A 243 -0.73 -3.90 -11.82
CA LEU A 243 -0.63 -2.55 -12.35
C LEU A 243 -0.85 -2.54 -13.88
N MET A 244 -0.28 -3.49 -14.62
CA MET A 244 -0.50 -3.59 -16.07
C MET A 244 -1.95 -3.90 -16.41
N ALA A 245 -2.59 -4.82 -15.68
CA ALA A 245 -4.02 -5.05 -15.82
C ALA A 245 -4.81 -3.75 -15.63
N HIS A 246 -4.51 -2.98 -14.59
CA HIS A 246 -5.17 -1.68 -14.37
C HIS A 246 -4.91 -0.65 -15.48
N MET A 247 -3.65 -0.52 -15.92
CA MET A 247 -3.25 0.48 -16.92
C MET A 247 -3.81 0.20 -18.31
N VAL A 248 -4.08 -1.06 -18.65
CA VAL A 248 -4.54 -1.43 -19.99
C VAL A 248 -6.03 -1.74 -20.02
N SER A 249 -6.56 -2.42 -19.00
CA SER A 249 -7.89 -3.01 -19.06
C SER A 249 -8.97 -2.29 -18.24
N THR A 250 -8.63 -1.34 -17.36
CA THR A 250 -9.65 -0.65 -16.56
C THR A 250 -10.56 0.24 -17.43
N VAL A 251 -11.85 -0.06 -17.47
CA VAL A 251 -12.88 0.65 -18.26
C VAL A 251 -13.89 1.42 -17.41
N GLY A 252 -13.88 1.20 -16.10
CA GLY A 252 -14.68 1.93 -15.12
C GLY A 252 -14.02 1.87 -13.74
N GLY A 253 -14.36 2.79 -12.86
CA GLY A 253 -13.89 2.76 -11.48
C GLY A 253 -14.26 3.99 -10.68
N THR A 254 -13.89 3.95 -9.42
CA THR A 254 -14.10 5.00 -8.41
C THR A 254 -12.84 5.85 -8.23
N GLY A 255 -12.98 6.95 -7.47
CA GLY A 255 -11.85 7.54 -6.77
C GLY A 255 -11.21 6.57 -5.75
N CYS A 256 -10.05 6.96 -5.23
CA CYS A 256 -9.37 6.25 -4.14
C CYS A 256 -9.82 6.84 -2.81
N ALA A 257 -10.07 5.99 -1.81
CA ALA A 257 -10.36 6.43 -0.44
C ALA A 257 -9.86 5.42 0.59
N PRO A 258 -9.66 5.81 1.86
CA PRO A 258 -9.22 4.88 2.91
C PRO A 258 -10.16 3.66 3.04
N GLU A 259 -9.60 2.51 3.40
CA GLU A 259 -10.33 1.25 3.61
C GLU A 259 -11.42 1.42 4.69
N GLU A 260 -11.09 2.12 5.77
CA GLU A 260 -12.00 2.41 6.88
C GLU A 260 -13.15 3.30 6.39
N PHE A 261 -12.88 4.31 5.56
CA PHE A 261 -13.93 5.17 5.02
C PHE A 261 -14.90 4.38 4.14
N TRP A 262 -14.39 3.44 3.34
CA TRP A 262 -15.23 2.54 2.54
C TRP A 262 -16.12 1.64 3.41
N GLY A 263 -15.53 0.99 4.41
CA GLY A 263 -16.21 0.01 5.26
C GLY A 263 -17.14 0.62 6.31
N GLU A 264 -16.77 1.76 6.87
CA GLU A 264 -17.47 2.39 8.00
C GLU A 264 -18.45 3.48 7.57
N ILE A 265 -18.33 4.06 6.37
CA ILE A 265 -19.21 5.15 5.92
C ILE A 265 -19.82 4.86 4.56
N VAL A 266 -19.00 4.66 3.52
CA VAL A 266 -19.48 4.67 2.12
C VAL A 266 -20.43 3.51 1.84
N LEU A 267 -20.05 2.27 2.14
CA LEU A 267 -20.90 1.10 1.89
C LEU A 267 -22.09 1.03 2.85
N PRO A 268 -21.96 1.30 4.16
CA PRO A 268 -23.12 1.34 5.06
C PRO A 268 -24.23 2.29 4.62
N LEU A 269 -23.91 3.48 4.09
CA LEU A 269 -24.93 4.39 3.52
C LEU A 269 -25.77 3.72 2.43
N LEU A 270 -25.18 2.84 1.63
CA LEU A 270 -25.90 2.07 0.60
C LEU A 270 -26.86 1.04 1.22
N PHE A 271 -26.48 0.41 2.33
CA PHE A 271 -27.30 -0.61 3.02
C PHE A 271 -28.40 -0.01 3.89
N ILE A 272 -28.18 1.18 4.47
CA ILE A 272 -29.18 1.96 5.19
C ILE A 272 -30.26 2.47 4.22
N GLY A 273 -29.85 2.98 3.06
CA GLY A 273 -30.76 3.52 2.06
C GLY A 273 -31.43 4.82 2.52
N VAL A 274 -32.74 4.95 2.27
CA VAL A 274 -33.50 6.19 2.54
C VAL A 274 -34.65 5.90 3.52
N PRO A 275 -34.35 5.77 4.83
CA PRO A 275 -35.38 5.52 5.83
C PRO A 275 -36.40 6.67 5.91
N GLN A 276 -37.63 6.30 6.23
CA GLN A 276 -38.72 7.26 6.43
C GLN A 276 -38.73 7.84 7.85
N GLN A 277 -38.25 7.08 8.82
CA GLN A 277 -38.20 7.43 10.23
C GLN A 277 -36.87 6.97 10.84
N PHE A 278 -36.45 7.66 11.90
CA PHE A 278 -35.22 7.35 12.63
C PHE A 278 -35.54 6.59 13.92
N PRO A 279 -34.61 5.75 14.41
CA PRO A 279 -34.79 5.08 15.69
C PRO A 279 -34.91 6.08 16.85
N PRO A 280 -35.57 5.71 17.95
CA PRO A 280 -35.54 6.50 19.17
C PRO A 280 -34.11 6.61 19.68
N LEU A 281 -33.73 7.79 20.16
CA LEU A 281 -32.39 8.04 20.68
C LEU A 281 -32.35 7.83 22.19
N ASP A 282 -31.28 7.22 22.68
CA ASP A 282 -31.02 7.12 24.12
C ASP A 282 -30.20 8.32 24.66
N GLU A 283 -29.94 8.31 25.98
CA GLU A 283 -29.21 9.42 26.61
C GLU A 283 -27.74 9.49 26.17
N ASP A 284 -27.09 8.35 25.92
CA ASP A 284 -25.68 8.26 25.56
C ASP A 284 -25.45 8.79 24.14
N GLU A 285 -26.33 8.44 23.20
CA GLU A 285 -26.32 8.93 21.82
C GLU A 285 -26.52 10.45 21.74
N LEU A 286 -27.47 10.98 22.52
CA LEU A 286 -27.72 12.41 22.62
C LEU A 286 -26.55 13.15 23.26
N GLU A 287 -25.90 12.54 24.24
CA GLU A 287 -24.72 13.11 24.89
C GLU A 287 -23.51 13.11 23.95
N ALA A 288 -23.28 12.05 23.19
CA ALA A 288 -22.25 11.99 22.15
C ALA A 288 -22.43 13.14 21.13
N TYR A 289 -23.66 13.35 20.65
CA TYR A 289 -23.97 14.47 19.76
C TYR A 289 -23.70 15.84 20.43
N LYS A 290 -24.11 16.01 21.70
CA LYS A 290 -23.84 17.25 22.46
C LYS A 290 -22.36 17.52 22.67
N GLN A 291 -21.52 16.48 22.69
CA GLN A 291 -20.07 16.53 22.80
C GLN A 291 -19.38 16.74 21.45
N GLY A 292 -20.14 16.80 20.35
CA GLY A 292 -19.62 17.12 19.01
C GLY A 292 -19.37 15.90 18.12
N ALA A 293 -19.97 14.74 18.43
CA ALA A 293 -19.94 13.60 17.51
C ALA A 293 -20.57 13.97 16.15
N GLU A 294 -19.93 13.51 15.07
CA GLU A 294 -20.35 13.84 13.70
C GLU A 294 -21.69 13.19 13.35
N PRO A 295 -22.69 13.95 12.85
CA PRO A 295 -24.00 13.41 12.49
C PRO A 295 -23.95 12.26 11.49
N LEU A 296 -23.00 12.29 10.55
CA LEU A 296 -22.83 11.23 9.56
C LEU A 296 -22.37 9.91 10.20
N ALA A 297 -21.46 9.98 11.16
CA ALA A 297 -21.00 8.79 11.88
C ALA A 297 -22.12 8.19 12.73
N LEU A 298 -22.85 9.05 13.47
CA LEU A 298 -24.03 8.64 14.23
C LEU A 298 -25.13 8.09 13.33
N PHE A 299 -25.31 8.62 12.11
CA PHE A 299 -26.29 8.11 11.17
C PHE A 299 -25.97 6.66 10.78
N VAL A 300 -24.70 6.37 10.50
CA VAL A 300 -24.29 5.02 10.11
C VAL A 300 -24.36 4.03 11.27
N ASP A 301 -24.01 4.48 12.48
CA ASP A 301 -24.02 3.64 13.68
C ASP A 301 -25.44 3.32 14.18
N LEU A 302 -26.32 4.33 14.20
CA LEU A 302 -27.62 4.22 14.85
C LEU A 302 -28.73 3.76 13.91
N VAL A 303 -28.68 4.14 12.63
CA VAL A 303 -29.79 3.89 11.71
C VAL A 303 -29.70 2.45 11.18
N PRO A 304 -30.74 1.62 11.39
CA PRO A 304 -30.70 0.22 10.95
C PRO A 304 -30.55 0.08 9.44
N HIS A 305 -29.78 -0.92 9.02
CA HIS A 305 -29.70 -1.29 7.60
C HIS A 305 -31.06 -1.76 7.08
N ALA A 306 -31.56 -1.13 6.00
CA ALA A 306 -32.76 -1.58 5.31
C ALA A 306 -32.54 -2.91 4.57
N HIS A 307 -31.29 -3.22 4.23
CA HIS A 307 -30.87 -4.45 3.56
C HIS A 307 -29.81 -5.17 4.39
N LYS A 308 -29.92 -6.51 4.51
CA LYS A 308 -28.98 -7.30 5.30
C LYS A 308 -27.56 -7.16 4.74
N ALA A 309 -26.70 -6.46 5.47
CA ALA A 309 -25.25 -6.53 5.28
C ALA A 309 -24.73 -7.86 5.85
N PRO A 310 -23.67 -8.45 5.27
CA PRO A 310 -23.03 -9.61 5.85
C PRO A 310 -22.39 -9.29 7.22
N GLU A 311 -22.33 -10.30 8.08
CA GLU A 311 -21.75 -10.20 9.43
C GLU A 311 -20.22 -10.21 9.40
N GLU A 312 -19.63 -10.93 8.45
CA GLU A 312 -18.19 -11.02 8.22
C GLU A 312 -17.89 -10.94 6.72
N GLY A 313 -16.68 -10.49 6.37
CA GLY A 313 -16.23 -10.42 4.98
C GLY A 313 -15.49 -9.12 4.65
N LEU A 314 -15.11 -8.99 3.38
CA LEU A 314 -14.40 -7.82 2.88
C LEU A 314 -15.31 -6.59 2.97
N LEU A 315 -14.86 -5.58 3.74
CA LEU A 315 -15.56 -4.31 3.99
C LEU A 315 -16.97 -4.47 4.58
N GLY A 316 -17.24 -5.56 5.29
CA GLY A 316 -18.59 -5.86 5.81
C GLY A 316 -19.66 -5.90 4.70
N THR A 317 -19.26 -6.18 3.46
CA THR A 317 -20.12 -6.07 2.27
C THR A 317 -20.06 -7.32 1.38
N PHE A 318 -18.86 -7.85 1.17
CA PHE A 318 -18.63 -9.03 0.32
C PHE A 318 -18.20 -10.23 1.16
N ASP A 319 -18.94 -11.32 1.06
CA ASP A 319 -18.58 -12.60 1.65
C ASP A 319 -17.29 -13.15 1.01
N MET A 320 -16.53 -13.98 1.73
CA MET A 320 -15.31 -14.59 1.19
C MET A 320 -15.59 -15.44 -0.07
N THR A 321 -16.77 -16.03 -0.19
CA THR A 321 -17.24 -16.78 -1.37
C THR A 321 -17.55 -15.89 -2.58
N GLU A 322 -17.68 -14.58 -2.37
CA GLU A 322 -17.88 -13.58 -3.41
C GLU A 322 -16.55 -13.00 -3.94
N LEU A 323 -15.42 -13.44 -3.37
CA LEU A 323 -14.08 -13.02 -3.77
C LEU A 323 -13.49 -14.01 -4.79
N GLY A 324 -12.78 -13.47 -5.77
CA GLY A 324 -12.14 -14.25 -6.82
C GLY A 324 -10.81 -13.65 -7.26
N LEU A 325 -10.17 -14.35 -8.19
CA LEU A 325 -8.92 -13.93 -8.79
C LEU A 325 -9.20 -13.25 -10.13
N PRO A 326 -8.47 -12.16 -10.46
CA PRO A 326 -8.57 -11.54 -11.79
C PRO A 326 -8.03 -12.45 -12.90
N HIS A 327 -7.15 -13.41 -12.57
CA HIS A 327 -6.65 -14.45 -13.47
C HIS A 327 -6.17 -15.67 -12.66
N PRO A 328 -6.33 -16.93 -13.13
CA PRO A 328 -5.95 -18.13 -12.37
C PRO A 328 -4.49 -18.18 -11.90
N ALA A 329 -3.58 -17.53 -12.63
CA ALA A 329 -2.16 -17.44 -12.26
C ALA A 329 -1.92 -16.80 -10.89
N PHE A 330 -2.83 -15.93 -10.42
CA PHE A 330 -2.72 -15.27 -9.12
C PHE A 330 -2.95 -16.19 -7.91
N SER A 331 -3.37 -17.45 -8.13
CA SER A 331 -3.69 -18.40 -7.05
C SER A 331 -2.54 -18.69 -6.08
N LYS A 332 -1.29 -18.44 -6.49
CA LYS A 332 -0.08 -18.67 -5.69
C LYS A 332 0.48 -17.39 -5.03
N VAL A 333 -0.17 -16.25 -5.24
CA VAL A 333 0.28 -14.97 -4.67
C VAL A 333 -0.32 -14.82 -3.28
N GLY A 334 0.52 -14.84 -2.23
CA GLY A 334 0.07 -14.84 -0.84
C GLY A 334 -0.63 -13.54 -0.37
N SER A 335 -0.41 -12.42 -1.06
CA SER A 335 -1.06 -11.14 -0.76
C SER A 335 -1.51 -10.50 -2.07
N LEU A 336 -2.81 -10.49 -2.36
CA LEU A 336 -3.37 -9.86 -3.55
C LEU A 336 -3.72 -8.41 -3.26
N ARG A 337 -3.38 -7.51 -4.20
CA ARG A 337 -3.86 -6.12 -4.18
C ARG A 337 -4.90 -5.87 -5.26
N LEU A 338 -5.15 -6.82 -6.17
CA LEU A 338 -6.27 -6.79 -7.10
C LEU A 338 -7.13 -8.03 -6.88
N ILE A 339 -8.32 -7.84 -6.33
CA ILE A 339 -9.24 -8.92 -5.96
C ILE A 339 -10.52 -8.77 -6.78
N GLN A 340 -10.95 -9.81 -7.48
CA GLN A 340 -12.25 -9.78 -8.14
C GLN A 340 -13.34 -9.92 -7.09
N VAL A 341 -14.39 -9.11 -7.20
CA VAL A 341 -15.54 -9.12 -6.28
C VAL A 341 -16.84 -9.33 -7.05
N ASN A 342 -17.74 -10.14 -6.52
CA ASN A 342 -19.05 -10.35 -7.12
C ASN A 342 -20.00 -9.19 -6.74
N PRO A 343 -20.47 -8.37 -7.70
CA PRO A 343 -21.34 -7.23 -7.39
C PRO A 343 -22.82 -7.59 -7.23
N SER A 344 -23.23 -8.86 -7.39
CA SER A 344 -24.64 -9.25 -7.45
C SER A 344 -25.49 -8.75 -6.28
N ARG A 345 -24.93 -8.69 -5.07
CA ARG A 345 -25.63 -8.21 -3.86
C ARG A 345 -25.84 -6.70 -3.87
N ILE A 346 -24.80 -5.94 -4.22
CA ILE A 346 -24.82 -4.47 -4.16
C ILE A 346 -25.45 -3.84 -5.40
N LYS A 347 -25.46 -4.55 -6.54
CA LYS A 347 -26.03 -4.05 -7.80
C LYS A 347 -27.48 -3.55 -7.67
N PRO A 348 -28.45 -4.31 -7.11
CA PRO A 348 -29.82 -3.81 -6.96
C PRO A 348 -29.91 -2.59 -6.03
N LEU A 349 -29.03 -2.49 -5.03
CA LEU A 349 -28.96 -1.33 -4.14
C LEU A 349 -28.42 -0.10 -4.87
N LEU A 350 -27.35 -0.28 -5.66
CA LEU A 350 -26.77 0.77 -6.49
C LEU A 350 -27.75 1.27 -7.55
N GLU A 351 -28.56 0.39 -8.15
CA GLU A 351 -29.60 0.79 -9.11
C GLU A 351 -30.63 1.73 -8.46
N GLN A 352 -31.02 1.45 -7.20
CA GLN A 352 -31.95 2.26 -6.41
C GLN A 352 -31.31 3.49 -5.76
N PHE A 353 -29.99 3.50 -5.58
CA PHE A 353 -29.25 4.59 -4.95
C PHE A 353 -29.48 5.93 -5.67
N ASP A 354 -29.84 6.93 -4.89
CA ASP A 354 -30.04 8.31 -5.31
C ASP A 354 -29.22 9.22 -4.38
N PRO A 355 -28.17 9.91 -4.88
CA PRO A 355 -27.28 10.70 -4.04
C PRO A 355 -28.02 11.89 -3.41
N ALA A 356 -29.00 12.49 -4.09
CA ALA A 356 -29.74 13.63 -3.56
C ALA A 356 -30.67 13.19 -2.42
N LYS A 357 -31.35 12.05 -2.56
CA LYS A 357 -32.20 11.50 -1.49
C LYS A 357 -31.39 11.01 -0.29
N THR A 358 -30.21 10.44 -0.54
CA THR A 358 -29.31 9.99 0.55
C THR A 358 -28.78 11.20 1.32
N GLN A 359 -28.39 12.27 0.62
CA GLN A 359 -28.00 13.51 1.28
C GLN A 359 -29.16 14.14 2.07
N ASP A 360 -30.37 14.16 1.51
CA ASP A 360 -31.56 14.66 2.21
C ASP A 360 -31.83 13.87 3.51
N VAL A 361 -31.74 12.53 3.48
CA VAL A 361 -32.03 11.75 4.69
C VAL A 361 -30.99 11.97 5.79
N VAL A 362 -29.71 12.12 5.45
CA VAL A 362 -28.67 12.48 6.43
C VAL A 362 -28.93 13.87 7.00
N ASN A 363 -29.34 14.84 6.19
CA ASN A 363 -29.69 16.18 6.66
C ASN A 363 -30.92 16.15 7.59
N ARG A 364 -31.95 15.37 7.25
CA ARG A 364 -33.12 15.16 8.12
C ARG A 364 -32.73 14.49 9.43
N PHE A 365 -31.78 13.55 9.42
CA PHE A 365 -31.26 12.94 10.64
C PHE A 365 -30.50 13.93 11.51
N THR A 366 -29.65 14.77 10.92
CA THR A 366 -28.97 15.85 11.65
C THR A 366 -29.97 16.80 12.32
N GLN A 367 -31.07 17.13 11.65
CA GLN A 367 -32.15 17.94 12.24
C GLN A 367 -32.86 17.21 13.37
N TYR A 368 -33.10 15.90 13.23
CA TYR A 368 -33.68 15.05 14.27
C TYR A 368 -32.79 15.00 15.53
N LEU A 369 -31.48 14.81 15.38
CA LEU A 369 -30.52 14.87 16.49
C LEU A 369 -30.56 16.24 17.20
N ALA A 370 -30.55 17.33 16.43
CA ALA A 370 -30.60 18.69 16.93
C ALA A 370 -31.86 18.97 17.77
N GLU A 371 -33.03 18.58 17.26
CA GLU A 371 -34.30 18.71 17.95
C GLU A 371 -34.30 17.94 19.28
N LYS A 372 -33.86 16.67 19.26
CA LYS A 372 -33.85 15.82 20.47
C LYS A 372 -32.80 16.22 21.49
N ALA A 373 -31.65 16.74 21.06
CA ALA A 373 -30.59 17.20 21.94
C ALA A 373 -30.84 18.61 22.51
N GLY A 374 -31.82 19.34 21.99
CA GLY A 374 -32.09 20.73 22.36
C GLY A 374 -30.96 21.69 21.97
N LYS A 375 -30.17 21.36 20.95
CA LYS A 375 -29.07 22.17 20.40
C LYS A 375 -29.29 22.41 18.91
N PRO A 376 -28.86 23.55 18.35
CA PRO A 376 -28.95 23.77 16.91
C PRO A 376 -28.12 22.74 16.14
N ALA A 377 -28.59 22.38 14.95
CA ALA A 377 -27.87 21.48 14.05
C ALA A 377 -26.46 22.02 13.78
N GLN A 378 -25.45 21.28 14.23
CA GLN A 378 -24.05 21.52 13.88
C GLN A 378 -23.67 20.62 12.72
N GLU A 379 -23.48 21.24 11.54
CA GLU A 379 -22.77 20.59 10.44
C GLU A 379 -21.33 21.10 10.43
N SER A 380 -20.36 20.20 10.60
CA SER A 380 -18.95 20.56 10.45
C SER A 380 -18.58 20.63 8.96
N PRO A 381 -17.60 21.47 8.57
CA PRO A 381 -17.06 21.45 7.19
C PRO A 381 -16.54 20.06 6.81
N GLN A 382 -15.90 19.36 7.74
CA GLN A 382 -15.38 18.01 7.54
C GLN A 382 -16.51 17.01 7.26
N GLY A 383 -17.60 17.04 8.03
CA GLY A 383 -18.75 16.15 7.82
C GLY A 383 -19.41 16.38 6.45
N LYS A 384 -19.47 17.62 5.98
CA LYS A 384 -19.95 17.95 4.62
C LYS A 384 -19.05 17.37 3.54
N GLU A 385 -17.74 17.55 3.68
CA GLU A 385 -16.76 17.02 2.73
C GLU A 385 -16.80 15.48 2.69
N MET A 386 -16.91 14.83 3.86
CA MET A 386 -17.06 13.37 3.96
C MET A 386 -18.34 12.89 3.28
N LEU A 387 -19.49 13.52 3.56
CA LEU A 387 -20.74 13.14 2.91
C LEU A 387 -20.66 13.32 1.39
N GLN A 388 -20.10 14.44 0.92
CA GLN A 388 -19.91 14.70 -0.51
C GLN A 388 -18.98 13.67 -1.17
N ALA A 389 -17.87 13.33 -0.51
CA ALA A 389 -16.94 12.31 -0.98
C ALA A 389 -17.63 10.93 -1.05
N ALA A 390 -18.41 10.55 -0.04
CA ALA A 390 -19.15 9.30 -0.03
C ALA A 390 -20.17 9.23 -1.17
N MET A 391 -20.91 10.32 -1.44
CA MET A 391 -21.86 10.38 -2.56
C MET A 391 -21.16 10.26 -3.91
N MET A 392 -19.98 10.87 -4.07
CA MET A 392 -19.18 10.75 -5.29
C MET A 392 -18.71 9.31 -5.51
N LEU A 393 -18.17 8.67 -4.46
CA LEU A 393 -17.70 7.28 -4.53
C LEU A 393 -18.83 6.29 -4.83
N LEU A 394 -20.00 6.43 -4.19
CA LEU A 394 -21.17 5.59 -4.49
C LEU A 394 -21.71 5.84 -5.90
N THR A 395 -21.69 7.08 -6.38
CA THR A 395 -22.12 7.41 -7.76
C THR A 395 -21.18 6.79 -8.79
N ASP A 396 -19.87 6.87 -8.57
CA ASP A 396 -18.87 6.24 -9.43
C ASP A 396 -18.96 4.71 -9.38
N LEU A 397 -19.21 4.14 -8.20
CA LEU A 397 -19.39 2.70 -8.02
C LEU A 397 -20.67 2.23 -8.73
N LYS A 398 -21.79 2.97 -8.59
CA LYS A 398 -23.02 2.73 -9.34
C LYS A 398 -22.73 2.70 -10.83
N ARG A 399 -22.13 3.76 -11.39
CA ARG A 399 -21.77 3.82 -12.82
C ARG A 399 -20.91 2.62 -13.25
N SER A 400 -19.94 2.24 -12.42
CA SER A 400 -19.05 1.11 -12.72
C SER A 400 -19.81 -0.21 -12.75
N VAL A 401 -20.68 -0.47 -11.78
CA VAL A 401 -21.43 -1.73 -11.66
C VAL A 401 -22.59 -1.83 -12.65
N THR A 402 -23.26 -0.72 -12.96
CA THR A 402 -24.48 -0.74 -13.78
C THR A 402 -24.20 -0.52 -15.27
N THR A 403 -23.12 0.16 -15.61
CA THR A 403 -22.88 0.63 -16.99
C THR A 403 -21.63 0.02 -17.62
N ALA A 404 -20.57 -0.23 -16.85
CA ALA A 404 -19.36 -0.84 -17.42
C ALA A 404 -19.54 -2.34 -17.62
N GLN A 405 -18.91 -2.89 -18.67
CA GLN A 405 -18.93 -4.32 -18.96
C GLN A 405 -17.61 -4.95 -18.51
N GLY A 406 -17.70 -5.94 -17.62
CA GLY A 406 -16.55 -6.69 -17.13
C GLY A 406 -16.64 -7.04 -15.64
N PRO A 407 -15.71 -7.84 -15.12
CA PRO A 407 -15.61 -8.12 -13.69
C PRO A 407 -15.28 -6.85 -12.88
N LEU A 408 -16.00 -6.66 -11.78
CA LEU A 408 -15.65 -5.69 -10.75
C LEU A 408 -14.47 -6.24 -9.93
N CYS A 409 -13.46 -5.40 -9.71
CA CYS A 409 -12.31 -5.71 -8.87
C CYS A 409 -12.10 -4.61 -7.83
N LEU A 410 -11.65 -5.00 -6.65
CA LEU A 410 -11.14 -4.11 -5.62
C LEU A 410 -9.61 -4.03 -5.74
N ARG A 411 -9.09 -2.80 -5.88
CA ARG A 411 -7.67 -2.49 -5.82
C ARG A 411 -7.31 -1.96 -4.44
N ARG A 412 -6.27 -2.53 -3.84
CA ARG A 412 -5.62 -2.04 -2.62
C ARG A 412 -4.38 -1.25 -2.99
N LEU A 413 -4.28 -0.04 -2.45
CA LEU A 413 -3.29 0.97 -2.79
C LEU A 413 -2.62 1.48 -1.52
N THR A 414 -1.33 1.75 -1.58
CA THR A 414 -0.68 2.57 -0.56
C THR A 414 -1.06 4.05 -0.75
N GLU A 415 -0.78 4.89 0.24
CA GLU A 415 -1.03 6.33 0.13
C GLU A 415 -0.27 6.96 -1.07
N ALA A 416 0.97 6.54 -1.30
CA ALA A 416 1.76 7.02 -2.44
C ALA A 416 1.16 6.59 -3.80
N GLU A 417 0.63 5.37 -3.88
CA GLU A 417 -0.06 4.88 -5.09
C GLU A 417 -1.36 5.65 -5.32
N ALA A 418 -2.14 5.91 -4.26
CA ALA A 418 -3.38 6.68 -4.33
C ALA A 418 -3.13 8.14 -4.74
N ALA A 419 -2.09 8.79 -4.20
CA ALA A 419 -1.68 10.14 -4.59
C ALA A 419 -1.24 10.22 -6.06
N SER A 420 -0.67 9.14 -6.59
CA SER A 420 -0.19 9.05 -7.97
C SER A 420 -1.28 8.63 -8.98
N GLU A 421 -2.45 8.20 -8.54
CA GLU A 421 -3.49 7.64 -9.41
C GLU A 421 -3.99 8.67 -10.46
N GLN A 422 -4.00 9.97 -10.15
CA GLN A 422 -4.37 10.99 -11.14
C GLN A 422 -3.39 11.03 -12.33
N ALA A 423 -2.08 10.98 -12.05
CA ALA A 423 -1.06 10.90 -13.08
C ALA A 423 -1.13 9.57 -13.83
N LEU A 424 -1.33 8.47 -13.11
CA LEU A 424 -1.51 7.13 -13.69
C LEU A 424 -2.73 7.06 -14.61
N ALA A 425 -3.83 7.76 -14.28
CA ALA A 425 -5.03 7.83 -15.11
C ALA A 425 -4.76 8.52 -16.45
N LEU A 426 -3.85 9.50 -16.52
CA LEU A 426 -3.43 10.11 -17.79
C LEU A 426 -2.67 9.10 -18.65
N VAL A 427 -1.76 8.32 -18.05
CA VAL A 427 -1.04 7.26 -18.75
C VAL A 427 -1.99 6.18 -19.23
N ARG A 428 -2.92 5.72 -18.38
CA ARG A 428 -3.98 4.75 -18.74
C ARG A 428 -4.81 5.24 -19.93
N ARG A 429 -5.27 6.49 -19.92
CA ARG A 429 -6.01 7.08 -21.05
C ARG A 429 -5.17 7.08 -22.33
N ALA A 430 -3.87 7.39 -22.24
CA ALA A 430 -2.97 7.35 -23.39
C ALA A 430 -2.71 5.91 -23.88
N MET A 431 -2.61 4.93 -22.98
CA MET A 431 -2.49 3.50 -23.29
C MET A 431 -3.72 2.98 -24.04
N GLN A 432 -4.91 3.40 -23.61
CA GLN A 432 -6.19 2.97 -24.17
C GLN A 432 -6.62 3.78 -25.40
N GLY A 433 -6.07 4.96 -25.60
CA GLY A 433 -6.38 5.85 -26.71
C GLY A 433 -5.86 5.31 -28.04
N GLY A 434 -6.66 5.49 -29.10
CA GLY A 434 -6.31 5.05 -30.45
C GLY A 434 -4.97 5.62 -30.92
N ARG A 435 -4.16 4.77 -31.58
CA ARG A 435 -2.93 5.21 -32.25
C ARG A 435 -3.34 5.83 -33.58
N ILE A 436 -3.04 7.11 -33.78
CA ILE A 436 -3.09 7.70 -35.13
C ILE A 436 -1.85 7.18 -35.86
N ILE A 437 -2.03 6.16 -36.69
CA ILE A 437 -0.99 5.73 -37.63
C ILE A 437 -1.12 6.65 -38.84
N LEU A 438 -0.24 7.65 -38.94
CA LEU A 438 -0.05 8.37 -40.20
C LEU A 438 0.74 7.45 -41.13
N THR A 439 0.05 6.76 -42.04
CA THR A 439 0.72 6.04 -43.13
C THR A 439 1.34 7.09 -44.07
N THR A 440 2.65 7.24 -44.03
CA THR A 440 3.44 7.98 -45.02
C THR A 440 3.61 7.18 -46.29
#